data_AF-A0A0K0EF34-F1
#
_entry.id   AF-A0A0K0EF34-F1
#
_cell.length_a   1.000
_cell.length_b   1.000
_cell.length_c   1.000
_cell.angle_alpha   90.00
_cell.angle_beta   90.00
_cell.angle_gamma   90.00
#
_symmetry.space_group_name_H-M   'P 1'
#
loop_
_entity.id
_entity.type
_entity.pdbx_description
1 polymer ?
#
loop_
_entity_poly.entity_id
_entity_poly.type
_entity_poly.pdbx_seq_one_letter_code
_entity_poly.pdbx_strand_id
1 'polypeptide(L)'
;MVYCLIKSLIIFISFLVITINTMPLDNHDNEITEISNNDCVRTSNMLDISKKYPNAVFPTLIDIGMCTGSCTISKRSIFEGKQMWKKETKKCAPTNYNLLSIYHYDMASNKIVPSKTLDIVVHECGCRV
;
A
#
# COMPACT_ATOMS: atom_id res chain seq x y z
N MET A 1 67.80 9.61 -8.52
CA MET A 1 66.71 8.69 -8.15
C MET A 1 65.95 9.10 -6.89
N VAL A 2 66.60 9.58 -5.82
CA VAL A 2 65.93 9.94 -4.54
C VAL A 2 64.82 11.00 -4.69
N TYR A 3 65.03 12.03 -5.53
CA TYR A 3 64.02 13.08 -5.77
C TYR A 3 62.72 12.58 -6.41
N CYS A 4 62.77 11.48 -7.17
CA CYS A 4 61.59 10.92 -7.84
C CYS A 4 60.73 10.13 -6.84
N LEU A 5 61.37 9.40 -5.91
CA LEU A 5 60.71 8.69 -4.82
C LEU A 5 59.98 9.65 -3.87
N ILE A 6 60.60 10.78 -3.53
CA ILE A 6 59.98 11.79 -2.64
C ILE A 6 58.73 12.41 -3.30
N LYS A 7 58.79 12.75 -4.60
CA LYS A 7 57.62 13.28 -5.32
C LYS A 7 56.48 12.27 -5.40
N SER A 8 56.78 10.99 -5.64
CA SER A 8 55.78 9.93 -5.66
C SER A 8 55.11 9.75 -4.29
N LEU A 9 55.88 9.83 -3.20
CA LEU A 9 55.36 9.71 -1.85
C LEU A 9 54.41 10.87 -1.49
N ILE A 10 54.79 12.10 -1.87
CA ILE A 10 53.96 13.30 -1.65
C ILE A 10 52.62 13.18 -2.39
N ILE A 11 52.65 12.77 -3.67
CA ILE A 11 51.42 12.58 -4.45
C ILE A 11 50.51 11.52 -3.80
N PHE A 12 51.09 10.41 -3.33
CA PHE A 12 50.34 9.35 -2.67
C PHE A 12 49.68 9.84 -1.37
N ILE A 13 50.42 10.58 -0.53
CA ILE A 13 49.89 11.17 0.71
C ILE A 13 48.77 12.16 0.40
N SER A 14 48.96 13.04 -0.59
CA SER A 14 47.91 13.99 -1.01
C SER A 14 46.65 13.27 -1.48
N PHE A 15 46.79 12.19 -2.25
CA PHE A 15 45.64 11.40 -2.72
C PHE A 15 44.90 10.71 -1.56
N LEU A 16 45.64 10.19 -0.58
CA LEU A 16 45.08 9.56 0.62
C LEU A 16 44.30 10.57 1.47
N VAL A 17 44.85 11.77 1.65
CA VAL A 17 44.19 12.89 2.37
C VAL A 17 42.92 13.33 1.64
N ILE A 18 42.95 13.44 0.31
CA ILE A 18 41.75 13.75 -0.48
C ILE A 18 40.71 12.65 -0.26
N THR A 19 41.09 11.38 -0.42
CA THR A 19 40.18 10.25 -0.30
C THR A 19 39.52 10.19 1.08
N ILE A 20 40.27 10.39 2.17
CA ILE A 20 39.73 10.43 3.54
C ILE A 20 38.76 11.60 3.73
N ASN A 21 39.08 12.79 3.21
CA ASN A 21 38.22 13.97 3.37
C ASN A 21 37.00 13.98 2.43
N THR A 22 37.06 13.26 1.31
CA THR A 22 35.95 13.13 0.36
C THR A 22 35.12 11.88 0.59
N MET A 23 35.58 10.97 1.46
CA MET A 23 34.78 9.81 1.83
C MET A 23 33.53 10.36 2.51
N PRO A 24 32.33 10.15 1.95
CA PRO A 24 31.13 10.58 2.63
C PRO A 24 31.14 9.87 3.98
N LEU A 25 31.25 10.64 5.07
CA LEU A 25 30.93 10.10 6.38
C LEU A 25 29.49 9.61 6.24
N ASP A 26 29.28 8.30 6.25
CA ASP A 26 27.98 7.71 6.47
C ASP A 26 27.46 8.31 7.77
N ASN A 27 26.65 9.36 7.64
CA ASN A 27 26.10 10.04 8.78
C ASN A 27 25.06 9.08 9.33
N HIS A 28 25.45 8.32 10.35
CA HIS A 28 24.62 7.30 10.99
C HIS A 28 23.29 7.88 11.50
N ASP A 29 23.23 9.22 11.65
CA ASP A 29 22.02 9.98 11.99
C ASP A 29 20.92 9.92 10.92
N ASN A 30 21.21 9.55 9.67
CA ASN A 30 20.21 9.51 8.59
C ASN A 30 19.65 8.10 8.31
N GLU A 31 19.83 7.15 9.22
CA GLU A 31 19.25 5.82 9.06
C GLU A 31 17.72 5.89 9.25
N ILE A 32 17.00 6.06 8.13
CA ILE A 32 15.54 6.08 8.11
C ILE A 32 15.05 4.64 8.17
N THR A 33 14.53 4.22 9.33
CA THR A 33 13.86 2.93 9.45
C THR A 33 12.37 3.11 9.13
N GLU A 34 11.89 2.44 8.08
CA GLU A 34 10.47 2.39 7.75
C GLU A 34 9.86 1.09 8.29
N ILE A 35 8.87 1.21 9.18
CA ILE A 35 8.08 0.09 9.68
C ILE A 35 6.68 0.20 9.09
N SER A 36 6.35 -0.75 8.22
CA SER A 36 5.00 -0.88 7.65
C SER A 36 4.19 -1.88 8.47
N ASN A 37 3.01 -1.47 8.92
CA ASN A 37 2.01 -2.35 9.51
C ASN A 37 0.73 -2.29 8.66
N ASN A 38 0.42 -3.39 7.99
CA ASN A 38 -0.70 -3.50 7.07
C ASN A 38 -1.54 -4.73 7.46
N ASP A 39 -2.69 -4.47 8.06
CA ASP A 39 -3.73 -5.45 8.38
C ASP A 39 -5.01 -5.17 7.58
N CYS A 40 -4.91 -4.45 6.45
CA CYS A 40 -6.04 -4.20 5.56
C CYS A 40 -6.47 -5.50 4.87
N VAL A 41 -7.68 -5.97 5.16
CA VAL A 41 -8.24 -7.20 4.61
C VAL A 41 -9.68 -7.01 4.13
N ARG A 42 -10.09 -7.87 3.19
CA ARG A 42 -11.50 -8.06 2.84
C ARG A 42 -12.17 -8.95 3.88
N THR A 43 -13.17 -8.44 4.56
CA THR A 43 -14.08 -9.20 5.42
C THR A 43 -15.42 -9.45 4.71
N SER A 44 -16.12 -10.50 5.14
CA SER A 44 -17.44 -10.83 4.60
C SER A 44 -18.47 -9.81 5.06
N ASN A 45 -19.35 -9.39 4.16
CA ASN A 45 -20.50 -8.54 4.44
C ASN A 45 -21.70 -9.03 3.64
N MET A 46 -22.60 -9.75 4.30
CA MET A 46 -23.74 -10.39 3.66
C MET A 46 -24.86 -9.37 3.42
N LEU A 47 -25.29 -9.26 2.17
CA LEU A 47 -26.41 -8.44 1.73
C LEU A 47 -27.57 -9.33 1.31
N ASP A 48 -28.75 -9.02 1.82
CA ASP A 48 -30.02 -9.58 1.34
C ASP A 48 -30.48 -8.81 0.10
N ILE A 49 -30.38 -9.46 -1.05
CA ILE A 49 -30.71 -8.88 -2.37
C ILE A 49 -32.20 -8.61 -2.48
N SER A 50 -33.07 -9.43 -1.87
CA SER A 50 -34.52 -9.28 -1.99
C SER A 50 -35.05 -7.97 -1.39
N LYS A 51 -34.33 -7.41 -0.40
CA LYS A 51 -34.67 -6.12 0.23
C LYS A 51 -34.41 -4.93 -0.69
N LYS A 52 -33.40 -5.03 -1.55
CA LYS A 52 -33.01 -3.94 -2.47
C LYS A 52 -33.59 -4.12 -3.88
N TYR A 53 -33.73 -5.37 -4.31
CA TYR A 53 -34.22 -5.77 -5.62
C TYR A 53 -35.39 -6.74 -5.43
N PRO A 54 -36.64 -6.25 -5.30
CA PRO A 54 -37.80 -7.07 -4.97
C PRO A 54 -38.10 -8.19 -5.97
N ASN A 55 -37.73 -7.98 -7.24
CA ASN A 55 -37.93 -8.96 -8.31
C ASN A 55 -36.72 -9.90 -8.48
N ALA A 56 -35.69 -9.80 -7.65
CA ALA A 56 -34.55 -10.68 -7.72
C ALA A 56 -34.95 -12.10 -7.29
N VAL A 57 -34.63 -13.06 -8.14
CA VAL A 57 -34.87 -14.48 -7.93
C VAL A 57 -33.62 -15.15 -7.36
N PHE A 58 -32.44 -14.73 -7.83
CA PHE A 58 -31.17 -15.34 -7.41
C PHE A 58 -29.96 -14.40 -7.63
N PRO A 59 -28.97 -14.36 -6.74
CA PRO A 59 -28.99 -14.92 -5.38
C PRO A 59 -29.89 -14.09 -4.46
N THR A 60 -30.42 -14.71 -3.40
CA THR A 60 -31.18 -14.00 -2.35
C THR A 60 -30.26 -13.35 -1.31
N LEU A 61 -29.15 -14.01 -0.99
CA LEU A 61 -28.09 -13.52 -0.11
C LEU A 61 -26.76 -13.56 -0.84
N ILE A 62 -25.99 -12.49 -0.76
CA ILE A 62 -24.65 -12.43 -1.37
C ILE A 62 -23.65 -11.74 -0.43
N ASP A 63 -22.42 -12.23 -0.41
CA ASP A 63 -21.31 -11.53 0.23
C ASP A 63 -20.80 -10.41 -0.69
N ILE A 64 -21.15 -9.16 -0.37
CA ILE A 64 -20.63 -7.98 -1.08
C ILE A 64 -19.21 -7.61 -0.64
N GLY A 65 -18.73 -8.18 0.46
CA GLY A 65 -17.45 -7.85 1.06
C GLY A 65 -17.38 -6.43 1.64
N MET A 66 -16.44 -6.22 2.56
CA MET A 66 -16.08 -4.91 3.09
C MET A 66 -14.58 -4.86 3.36
N CYS A 67 -13.97 -3.69 3.24
CA CYS A 67 -12.57 -3.50 3.62
C CYS A 67 -12.46 -3.03 5.06
N THR A 68 -11.65 -3.72 5.84
CA THR A 68 -11.43 -3.46 7.27
C THR A 68 -9.95 -3.59 7.61
N GLY A 69 -9.54 -3.00 8.72
CA GLY A 69 -8.14 -2.97 9.16
C GLY A 69 -7.50 -1.62 8.92
N SER A 70 -6.18 -1.57 9.03
CA SER A 70 -5.38 -0.36 9.00
C SER A 70 -4.19 -0.48 8.06
N CYS A 71 -3.69 0.68 7.64
CA CYS A 71 -2.52 0.80 6.80
C CYS A 71 -1.64 1.87 7.41
N THR A 72 -0.67 1.48 8.23
CA THR A 72 0.17 2.42 8.96
C THR A 72 1.61 2.28 8.53
N ILE A 73 2.23 3.39 8.16
CA ILE A 73 3.67 3.48 7.94
C ILE A 73 4.24 4.36 9.05
N SER A 74 5.19 3.81 9.81
CA SER A 74 5.92 4.54 10.83
C SER A 74 7.36 4.72 10.36
N LYS A 75 7.77 5.97 10.12
CA LYS A 75 9.13 6.33 9.75
C LYS A 75 9.85 6.82 11.00
N ARG A 76 10.92 6.11 11.35
CA ARG A 76 11.87 6.54 12.37
C ARG A 76 12.96 7.34 11.68
N SER A 77 13.25 8.54 12.19
CA SER A 77 14.40 9.35 11.78
C SER A 77 15.12 9.85 13.02
N ILE A 78 16.45 9.96 12.95
CA ILE A 78 17.24 10.61 13.99
C ILE A 78 17.56 12.02 13.49
N PHE A 79 17.20 13.04 14.25
CA PHE A 79 17.50 14.44 13.91
C PHE A 79 18.09 15.11 15.14
N GLU A 80 19.31 15.65 15.02
CA GLU A 80 20.07 16.23 16.14
C GLU A 80 20.16 15.29 17.37
N GLY A 81 20.41 13.99 17.14
CA GLY A 81 20.51 12.98 18.19
C GLY A 81 19.18 12.60 18.86
N LYS A 82 18.05 13.19 18.46
CA LYS A 82 16.71 12.83 18.96
C LYS A 82 16.01 11.90 17.99
N GLN A 83 15.42 10.84 18.52
CA GLN A 83 14.55 9.95 17.74
C GLN A 83 13.20 10.61 17.52
N MET A 84 12.83 10.80 16.25
CA MET A 84 11.49 11.24 15.85
C MET A 84 10.78 10.11 15.12
N TRP A 85 9.49 9.95 15.45
CA TRP A 85 8.61 9.00 14.79
C TRP A 85 7.54 9.76 14.01
N LYS A 86 7.53 9.61 12.69
CA LYS A 86 6.46 10.12 11.83
C LYS A 86 5.54 8.97 11.45
N LYS A 87 4.27 9.07 11.84
CA LYS A 87 3.23 8.09 11.50
C LYS A 87 2.39 8.62 10.34
N GLU A 88 2.28 7.83 9.28
CA GLU A 88 1.39 8.08 8.15
C GLU A 88 0.37 6.94 8.09
N THR A 89 -0.92 7.26 8.30
CA THR A 89 -2.01 6.30 8.20
C THR A 89 -2.70 6.48 6.86
N LYS A 90 -2.74 5.41 6.06
CA LYS A 90 -3.50 5.30 4.82
C LYS A 90 -4.85 4.65 5.09
N LYS A 91 -5.82 4.90 4.21
CA LYS A 91 -7.16 4.28 4.33
C LYS A 91 -7.13 2.88 3.75
N CYS A 92 -7.64 1.90 4.50
CA CYS A 92 -8.00 0.60 3.94
C CYS A 92 -9.26 0.76 3.11
N ALA A 93 -9.14 0.59 1.79
CA ALA A 93 -10.22 0.82 0.85
C ALA A 93 -10.21 -0.26 -0.24
N PRO A 94 -11.34 -0.50 -0.92
CA PRO A 94 -11.32 -1.47 -1.99
C PRO A 94 -10.46 -0.97 -3.16
N THR A 95 -9.69 -1.89 -3.72
CA THR A 95 -8.81 -1.68 -4.87
C THR A 95 -9.36 -2.32 -6.12
N ASN A 96 -10.13 -3.40 -5.96
CA ASN A 96 -10.77 -4.14 -7.04
C ASN A 96 -12.23 -4.47 -6.70
N TYR A 97 -13.08 -4.42 -7.73
CA TYR A 97 -14.53 -4.42 -7.65
C TYR A 97 -15.11 -5.25 -8.78
N ASN A 98 -16.11 -6.07 -8.47
CA ASN A 98 -16.95 -6.74 -9.47
C ASN A 98 -18.36 -6.15 -9.45
N LEU A 99 -19.01 -6.12 -10.61
CA LEU A 99 -20.43 -5.80 -10.67
C LEU A 99 -21.25 -6.95 -10.09
N LEU A 100 -22.22 -6.60 -9.26
CA LEU A 100 -23.18 -7.55 -8.73
C LEU A 100 -24.02 -8.12 -9.89
N SER A 101 -24.00 -9.45 -10.02
CA SER A 101 -24.80 -10.19 -11.00
C SER A 101 -25.98 -10.84 -10.31
N ILE A 102 -27.19 -10.48 -10.71
CA ILE A 102 -28.44 -11.04 -10.20
C ILE A 102 -29.30 -11.55 -11.36
N TYR A 103 -30.18 -12.48 -11.06
CA TYR A 103 -31.28 -12.89 -11.90
C TYR A 103 -32.55 -12.27 -11.34
N HIS A 104 -33.31 -11.59 -12.19
CA HIS A 104 -34.59 -11.04 -11.80
C HIS A 104 -35.70 -11.55 -12.71
N TYR A 105 -36.92 -11.54 -12.20
CA TYR A 105 -38.11 -11.81 -12.99
C TYR A 105 -38.47 -10.57 -13.81
N ASP A 106 -38.34 -10.65 -15.12
CA ASP A 106 -38.81 -9.62 -16.04
C ASP A 106 -40.30 -9.81 -16.31
N MET A 107 -41.09 -8.82 -15.88
CA MET A 107 -42.54 -8.83 -16.06
C MET A 107 -42.96 -8.65 -17.52
N ALA A 108 -42.14 -7.98 -18.35
CA ALA A 108 -42.49 -7.74 -19.75
C ALA A 108 -42.37 -9.01 -20.58
N SER A 109 -41.30 -9.79 -20.39
CA SER A 109 -41.08 -11.06 -21.09
C SER A 109 -41.61 -12.28 -20.36
N ASN A 110 -42.06 -12.13 -19.10
CA ASN A 110 -42.49 -13.22 -18.22
C ASN A 110 -41.40 -14.30 -18.05
N LYS A 111 -40.13 -13.88 -17.96
CA LYS A 111 -38.95 -14.74 -17.90
C LYS A 111 -37.98 -14.28 -16.83
N ILE A 112 -37.14 -15.21 -16.38
CA ILE A 112 -35.99 -14.89 -15.53
C ILE A 112 -34.83 -14.48 -16.44
N VAL A 113 -34.29 -13.28 -16.22
CA VAL A 113 -33.19 -12.72 -17.02
C VAL A 113 -32.00 -12.34 -16.13
N PRO A 114 -30.76 -12.55 -16.61
CA PRO A 114 -29.58 -12.07 -15.91
C PRO A 114 -29.47 -10.54 -16.04
N SER A 115 -29.02 -9.89 -14.98
CA SER A 115 -28.73 -8.47 -14.93
C SER A 115 -27.48 -8.21 -14.12
N LYS A 116 -26.64 -7.31 -14.62
CA LYS A 116 -25.54 -6.72 -13.85
C LYS A 116 -26.01 -5.39 -13.32
N THR A 117 -26.07 -5.25 -12.01
CA THR A 117 -26.45 -3.99 -11.39
C THR A 117 -25.22 -3.11 -11.20
N LEU A 118 -25.44 -1.83 -10.93
CA LEU A 118 -24.37 -0.88 -10.58
C LEU A 118 -23.83 -1.11 -9.17
N ASP A 119 -24.43 -2.03 -8.41
CA ASP A 119 -23.91 -2.40 -7.10
C ASP A 119 -22.61 -3.18 -7.23
N ILE A 120 -21.75 -2.98 -6.24
CA ILE A 120 -20.37 -3.40 -6.31
C ILE A 120 -20.09 -4.47 -5.24
N VAL A 121 -19.52 -5.58 -5.67
CA VAL A 121 -18.92 -6.60 -4.81
C VAL A 121 -17.42 -6.29 -4.69
N VAL A 122 -16.97 -6.02 -3.47
CA VAL A 122 -15.56 -5.84 -3.16
C VAL A 122 -14.82 -7.16 -3.44
N HIS A 123 -13.89 -7.13 -4.39
CA HIS A 123 -13.04 -8.27 -4.71
C HIS A 123 -11.73 -8.22 -3.93
N GLU A 124 -11.12 -7.03 -3.86
CA GLU A 124 -9.81 -6.84 -3.22
C GLU A 124 -9.78 -5.53 -2.44
N CYS A 125 -9.05 -5.54 -1.33
CA CYS A 125 -8.80 -4.39 -0.46
C CYS A 125 -7.32 -4.05 -0.45
N GLY A 126 -7.01 -2.77 -0.30
CA GLY A 126 -5.63 -2.31 -0.17
C GLY A 126 -5.52 -0.92 0.45
N CYS A 127 -4.28 -0.54 0.68
CA CYS A 127 -3.93 0.74 1.31
C CYS A 127 -3.89 1.87 0.28
N ARG A 128 -4.94 2.69 0.23
CA ARG A 128 -4.98 3.89 -0.64
C ARG A 128 -4.57 5.14 0.16
N VAL A 129 -3.75 5.97 -0.49
CA VAL A 129 -3.33 7.29 0.00
C VAL A 129 -4.52 8.23 -0.07
#